data_AF-A0A8W8N0C1-F1
#
_entry.id   AF-A0A8W8N0C1-F1
#
_cell.length_a   1.000
_cell.length_b   1.000
_cell.length_c   1.000
_cell.angle_alpha   90.00
_cell.angle_beta   90.00
_cell.angle_gamma   90.00
#
_symmetry.space_group_name_H-M   'P 1'
#
loop_
_entity.id
_entity.type
_entity.pdbx_description
1 polymer ?
#
loop_
_entity_poly.entity_id
_entity_poly.type
_entity_poly.pdbx_seq_one_letter_code
_entity_poly.pdbx_strand_id
1 'polypeptide(L)'
;MWTLIMAMIVGGAAAGVIKLHLSGTGIHKRNKNCAHIKSHRPLSRDGVYTIYPAPGMNKTVFCDMSTDGGGWTVIQRRIDGETIFFRNWKEYKNGFGHAEDKYWLGDSFSHSNNSYFSVRDADNDNHKANCADTFKAGWWFNACINRNLNGKYRQASRKDSTELSWYHWGDSWRSLKSAKMMIRSVQIA
;
A
#
# COMPACT_ATOMS: atom_id res chain seq x y z
N MET A 1 -12.70 -4.15 15.25
CA MET A 1 -12.79 -5.20 14.21
C MET A 1 -12.66 -4.52 12.85
N TRP A 2 -11.61 -4.82 12.08
CA TRP A 2 -11.37 -4.19 10.78
C TRP A 2 -11.82 -5.12 9.66
N THR A 3 -12.67 -4.63 8.76
CA THR A 3 -13.07 -5.31 7.52
C THR A 3 -12.30 -4.70 6.35
N LEU A 4 -11.54 -5.51 5.62
CA LEU A 4 -10.83 -5.11 4.40
C LEU A 4 -11.81 -5.26 3.22
N ILE A 5 -12.16 -4.16 2.56
CA ILE A 5 -12.95 -4.21 1.31
C ILE A 5 -12.03 -3.83 0.16
N MET A 6 -11.80 -4.77 -0.75
CA MET A 6 -11.27 -4.54 -2.09
C MET A 6 -12.43 -4.02 -2.95
N ALA A 7 -12.31 -2.82 -3.51
CA ALA A 7 -13.33 -2.27 -4.39
C ALA A 7 -12.78 -2.13 -5.82
N MET A 8 -13.61 -2.50 -6.79
CA MET A 8 -13.49 -2.18 -8.22
C MET A 8 -14.90 -1.84 -8.72
N ILE A 9 -15.34 -0.58 -8.82
CA ILE A 9 -16.55 -0.25 -9.61
C ILE A 9 -16.49 1.12 -10.30
N VAL A 10 -17.05 1.10 -11.50
CA VAL A 10 -17.28 2.09 -12.56
C VAL A 10 -18.22 3.25 -12.18
N GLY A 11 -17.83 4.48 -12.55
CA GLY A 11 -18.71 5.48 -13.20
C GLY A 11 -19.52 6.50 -12.37
N GLY A 12 -19.31 7.80 -12.64
CA GLY A 12 -20.40 8.79 -12.85
C GLY A 12 -20.58 9.97 -11.85
N ALA A 13 -20.26 11.20 -12.33
CA ALA A 13 -20.39 12.58 -11.78
C ALA A 13 -21.75 13.01 -11.18
N ALA A 14 -22.00 14.19 -10.58
CA ALA A 14 -21.32 15.27 -9.82
C ALA A 14 -22.41 16.31 -9.42
N ALA A 15 -22.31 17.03 -8.30
CA ALA A 15 -22.93 18.36 -8.09
C ALA A 15 -22.35 19.06 -6.83
N GLY A 16 -22.07 20.36 -6.92
CA GLY A 16 -21.25 21.12 -5.95
C GLY A 16 -22.01 21.85 -4.84
N VAL A 17 -21.24 22.37 -3.86
CA VAL A 17 -21.67 23.37 -2.87
C VAL A 17 -20.49 24.29 -2.52
N ILE A 18 -20.71 25.61 -2.56
CA ILE A 18 -19.79 26.67 -2.08
C ILE A 18 -19.92 26.78 -0.56
N LYS A 19 -18.80 26.94 0.18
CA LYS A 19 -18.85 27.45 1.58
C LYS A 19 -17.61 28.27 1.97
N LEU A 20 -17.90 29.24 2.85
CA LEU A 20 -17.18 30.49 3.15
C LEU A 20 -15.76 30.38 3.72
N HIS A 21 -15.01 31.47 3.52
CA HIS A 21 -13.71 31.75 4.13
C HIS A 21 -13.86 32.20 5.59
N LEU A 22 -13.11 31.59 6.51
CA LEU A 22 -12.88 32.10 7.86
C LEU A 22 -11.36 32.28 8.04
N SER A 23 -10.94 33.52 8.20
CA SER A 23 -9.57 33.90 8.55
C SER A 23 -9.34 33.71 10.05
N GLY A 24 -8.88 32.51 10.43
CA GLY A 24 -8.11 32.33 11.65
C GLY A 24 -6.63 32.31 11.29
N THR A 25 -5.76 32.90 12.13
CA THR A 25 -4.31 32.63 12.11
C THR A 25 -4.10 31.17 12.56
N GLY A 26 -4.48 30.23 11.70
CA GLY A 26 -4.50 28.82 11.99
C GLY A 26 -3.11 28.24 11.77
N ILE A 27 -2.51 27.71 12.82
CA ILE A 27 -1.51 26.66 12.70
C ILE A 27 -2.06 25.66 11.68
N HIS A 28 -1.45 25.57 10.49
CA HIS A 28 -1.94 24.72 9.42
C HIS A 28 -2.20 23.32 9.98
N LYS A 29 -3.48 22.93 10.06
CA LYS A 29 -3.87 21.58 10.45
C LYS A 29 -3.27 20.64 9.41
N ARG A 30 -2.14 20.03 9.74
CA ARG A 30 -1.32 19.29 8.78
C ARG A 30 -2.14 18.13 8.19
N ASN A 31 -1.92 17.87 6.90
CA ASN A 31 -2.65 16.83 6.18
C ASN A 31 -2.30 15.45 6.72
N LYS A 32 -3.21 14.83 7.49
CA LYS A 32 -2.93 13.56 8.18
C LYS A 32 -2.72 12.38 7.23
N ASN A 33 -3.50 12.34 6.16
CA ASN A 33 -3.52 11.28 5.15
C ASN A 33 -4.15 11.82 3.85
N CYS A 34 -4.18 11.00 2.81
CA CYS A 34 -4.74 11.40 1.52
C CYS A 34 -6.25 11.70 1.57
N ALA A 35 -7.00 11.06 2.48
CA ALA A 35 -8.42 11.34 2.65
C ALA A 35 -8.66 12.76 3.20
N HIS A 36 -7.84 13.21 4.16
CA HIS A 36 -7.87 14.58 4.66
C HIS A 36 -7.56 15.60 3.56
N ILE A 37 -6.59 15.29 2.68
CA ILE A 37 -6.28 16.14 1.54
C ILE A 37 -7.50 16.22 0.61
N LYS A 38 -8.07 15.08 0.22
CA LYS A 38 -9.22 15.02 -0.69
C LYS A 38 -10.44 15.75 -0.14
N SER A 39 -10.72 15.64 1.17
CA SER A 39 -11.89 16.29 1.77
C SER A 39 -11.78 17.82 1.80
N HIS A 40 -10.57 18.37 1.97
CA HIS A 40 -10.34 19.82 2.00
C HIS A 40 -10.01 20.39 0.63
N ARG A 41 -9.54 19.55 -0.30
CA ARG A 41 -9.18 19.92 -1.67
C ARG A 41 -9.75 18.89 -2.65
N PRO A 42 -11.06 18.95 -2.95
CA PRO A 42 -11.74 17.95 -3.79
C PRO A 42 -11.15 17.78 -5.19
N LEU A 43 -10.56 18.86 -5.74
CA LEU A 43 -9.91 18.91 -7.05
C LEU A 43 -8.46 18.39 -7.08
N SER A 44 -7.95 17.88 -5.95
CA SER A 44 -6.60 17.28 -5.91
C SER A 44 -6.50 16.13 -6.91
N ARG A 45 -5.40 16.09 -7.66
CA ARG A 45 -5.11 15.04 -8.65
C ARG A 45 -4.23 13.95 -8.05
N ASP A 46 -4.17 12.80 -8.70
CA ASP A 46 -3.24 11.74 -8.33
C ASP A 46 -1.81 12.27 -8.33
N GLY A 47 -1.01 11.85 -7.35
CA GLY A 47 0.36 12.31 -7.25
C GLY A 47 0.97 12.08 -5.88
N VAL A 48 2.19 12.59 -5.71
CA VAL A 48 2.93 12.47 -4.46
C VAL A 48 2.62 13.65 -3.55
N TYR A 49 2.34 13.35 -2.29
CA TYR A 49 2.03 14.32 -1.25
C TYR A 49 2.79 14.01 0.02
N THR A 50 3.13 15.04 0.79
CA THR A 50 3.58 14.88 2.16
C THR A 50 2.36 14.83 3.10
N ILE A 51 2.26 13.75 3.86
CA ILE A 51 1.28 13.57 4.93
C ILE A 51 1.97 13.59 6.30
N TYR A 52 1.19 13.83 7.34
CA TYR A 52 1.63 13.95 8.72
C TYR A 52 0.79 13.06 9.63
N PRO A 53 1.06 11.73 9.66
CA PRO A 53 0.22 10.76 10.36
C PRO A 53 0.19 10.96 11.87
N ALA A 54 1.29 11.46 12.46
CA ALA A 54 1.46 11.67 13.89
C ALA A 54 2.28 12.96 14.17
N PRO A 55 2.21 13.54 15.38
CA PRO A 55 3.04 14.67 15.77
C PRO A 55 4.52 14.40 15.52
N GLY A 56 5.22 15.33 14.88
CA GLY A 56 6.64 15.17 14.54
C GLY A 56 6.95 14.17 13.42
N MET A 57 5.96 13.47 12.88
CA MET A 57 6.15 12.50 11.80
C MET A 57 5.61 13.05 10.47
N ASN A 58 6.44 12.99 9.44
CA ASN A 58 6.01 13.19 8.06
C ASN A 58 6.34 11.96 7.22
N LYS A 59 5.54 11.72 6.18
CA LYS A 59 5.76 10.66 5.19
C LYS A 59 5.38 11.20 3.82
N THR A 60 6.21 10.89 2.83
CA THR A 60 5.90 11.16 1.43
C THR A 60 5.19 9.93 0.85
N VAL A 61 3.99 10.12 0.31
CA VAL A 61 3.12 9.04 -0.16
C VAL A 61 2.52 9.38 -1.51
N PHE A 62 2.24 8.37 -2.33
CA PHE A 62 1.35 8.55 -3.47
C PHE A 62 -0.09 8.57 -2.97
N CYS A 63 -0.81 9.64 -3.27
CA CYS A 63 -2.24 9.73 -3.07
C CYS A 63 -2.97 9.43 -4.37
N ASP A 64 -3.83 8.42 -4.35
CA ASP A 64 -4.76 8.14 -5.43
C ASP A 64 -6.07 8.89 -5.11
N MET A 65 -6.26 9.99 -5.82
CA MET A 65 -7.34 10.96 -5.68
C MET A 65 -8.46 10.74 -6.70
N SER A 66 -8.32 9.75 -7.58
CA SER A 66 -9.22 9.44 -8.68
C SER A 66 -10.05 8.17 -8.42
N THR A 67 -9.44 7.07 -7.98
CA THR A 67 -10.08 5.75 -7.84
C THR A 67 -11.16 5.76 -6.76
N ASP A 68 -12.37 5.28 -7.07
CA ASP A 68 -13.50 5.14 -6.13
C ASP A 68 -13.78 6.39 -5.25
N GLY A 69 -13.71 7.58 -5.86
CA GLY A 69 -13.89 8.86 -5.18
C GLY A 69 -12.63 9.46 -4.54
N GLY A 70 -11.50 8.75 -4.62
CA GLY A 70 -10.18 9.25 -4.24
C GLY A 70 -9.92 9.30 -2.73
N GLY A 71 -8.80 9.90 -2.35
CA GLY A 71 -8.36 10.02 -0.96
C GLY A 71 -7.66 8.75 -0.44
N TRP A 72 -7.24 7.87 -1.34
CA TRP A 72 -6.50 6.67 -0.99
C TRP A 72 -5.02 7.00 -0.74
N THR A 73 -4.51 6.50 0.38
CA THR A 73 -3.08 6.50 0.67
C THR A 73 -2.50 5.18 0.17
N VAL A 74 -1.64 5.25 -0.85
CA VAL A 74 -0.98 4.04 -1.35
C VAL A 74 0.09 3.61 -0.35
N ILE A 75 0.09 2.33 0.03
CA ILE A 75 1.04 1.77 1.01
C ILE A 75 2.07 0.85 0.35
N GLN A 76 1.74 0.33 -0.82
CA GLN A 76 2.63 -0.45 -1.66
C GLN A 76 2.33 -0.15 -3.14
N ARG A 77 3.38 0.06 -3.93
CA ARG A 77 3.26 0.27 -5.37
C ARG A 77 4.32 -0.55 -6.11
N ARG A 78 3.88 -1.40 -7.04
CA ARG A 78 4.71 -2.16 -7.99
C ARG A 78 4.37 -1.71 -9.41
N ILE A 79 5.33 -1.06 -10.04
CA ILE A 79 5.38 -0.76 -11.47
C ILE A 79 6.69 -1.34 -12.03
N ASP A 80 6.78 -1.52 -13.33
CA ASP A 80 7.87 -2.19 -14.06
C ASP A 80 9.31 -1.75 -13.70
N GLY A 81 10.30 -2.66 -13.81
CA GLY A 81 11.73 -2.39 -13.59
C GLY A 81 12.24 -2.52 -12.14
N GLU A 82 13.47 -2.10 -11.86
CA GLU A 82 14.19 -2.48 -10.62
C GLU A 82 13.88 -1.63 -9.37
N THR A 83 13.02 -2.17 -8.51
CA THR A 83 13.14 -1.99 -7.05
C THR A 83 13.06 -3.38 -6.47
N ILE A 84 14.13 -3.82 -5.80
CA ILE A 84 14.21 -5.15 -5.20
C ILE A 84 13.39 -5.15 -3.92
N PHE A 85 12.38 -6.01 -3.82
CA PHE A 85 11.55 -6.16 -2.61
C PHE A 85 12.07 -7.27 -1.68
N PHE A 86 13.09 -8.03 -2.09
CA PHE A 86 13.78 -8.97 -1.20
C PHE A 86 14.73 -8.23 -0.25
N ARG A 87 14.17 -7.70 0.84
CA ARG A 87 14.81 -6.80 1.82
C ARG A 87 14.79 -7.38 3.24
N ASN A 88 15.61 -6.81 4.12
CA ASN A 88 15.67 -7.22 5.53
C ASN A 88 14.56 -6.57 6.38
N TRP A 89 14.45 -6.98 7.65
CA TRP A 89 13.43 -6.46 8.58
C TRP A 89 13.51 -4.94 8.77
N LYS A 90 14.73 -4.41 8.93
CA LYS A 90 14.94 -2.97 9.17
C LYS A 90 14.39 -2.13 8.01
N GLU A 91 14.58 -2.58 6.78
CA GLU A 91 14.05 -1.93 5.59
C GLU A 91 12.52 -2.04 5.50
N TYR A 92 11.95 -3.23 5.71
CA TYR A 92 10.49 -3.43 5.67
C TYR A 92 9.76 -2.68 6.79
N LYS A 93 10.37 -2.57 7.97
CA LYS A 93 9.83 -1.79 9.09
C LYS A 93 9.80 -0.30 8.76
N ASN A 94 10.88 0.24 8.20
CA ASN A 94 11.01 1.69 7.98
C ASN A 94 10.37 2.19 6.67
N GLY A 95 10.24 1.30 5.69
CA GLY A 95 9.85 1.63 4.33
C GLY A 95 11.06 1.78 3.40
N PHE A 96 10.84 1.60 2.10
CA PHE A 96 11.87 1.72 1.07
C PHE A 96 11.25 2.11 -0.28
N GLY A 97 12.07 2.66 -1.19
CA GLY A 97 11.65 3.13 -2.51
C GLY A 97 11.14 4.57 -2.52
N HIS A 98 10.58 4.98 -3.66
CA HIS A 98 10.13 6.36 -3.92
C HIS A 98 8.63 6.38 -4.22
N ALA A 99 7.91 7.35 -3.64
CA ALA A 99 6.46 7.45 -3.76
C ALA A 99 6.00 7.70 -5.19
N GLU A 100 6.85 8.38 -5.96
CA GLU A 100 6.71 8.67 -7.39
C GLU A 100 6.66 7.37 -8.20
N ASP A 101 7.36 6.35 -7.74
CA ASP A 101 7.63 5.11 -8.47
C ASP A 101 7.12 3.86 -7.72
N LYS A 102 8.05 3.08 -7.17
CA LYS A 102 7.84 1.82 -6.46
C LYS A 102 8.27 2.02 -5.03
N TYR A 103 7.39 1.68 -4.09
CA TYR A 103 7.74 1.80 -2.70
C TYR A 103 6.91 0.88 -1.81
N TRP A 104 7.44 0.68 -0.62
CA TRP A 104 6.78 0.16 0.55
C TRP A 104 6.80 1.26 1.61
N LEU A 105 5.63 1.63 2.14
CA LEU A 105 5.52 2.74 3.10
C LEU A 105 6.16 2.43 4.47
N GLY A 106 6.32 1.14 4.78
CA GLY A 106 6.76 0.64 6.08
C GLY A 106 5.68 -0.16 6.80
N ASP A 107 6.07 -1.12 7.61
CA ASP A 107 5.13 -1.93 8.39
C ASP A 107 4.63 -1.15 9.62
N SER A 108 3.43 -0.57 9.50
CA SER A 108 2.70 0.06 10.60
C SER A 108 1.59 -0.83 11.17
N PHE A 109 1.44 -2.06 10.67
CA PHE A 109 0.36 -3.00 11.05
C PHE A 109 0.83 -4.13 11.97
N SER A 110 2.14 -4.28 12.18
CA SER A 110 2.74 -5.25 13.12
C SER A 110 2.08 -5.31 14.50
N HIS A 111 1.49 -4.22 14.97
CA HIS A 111 0.85 -4.14 16.28
C HIS A 111 -0.61 -4.66 16.31
N SER A 112 -1.19 -5.06 15.18
CA SER A 112 -2.66 -5.14 15.05
C SER A 112 -3.19 -6.37 14.30
N ASN A 113 -2.43 -7.44 14.09
CA ASN A 113 -2.91 -8.60 13.33
C ASN A 113 -2.47 -9.96 13.87
N ASN A 114 -3.36 -10.97 13.81
CA ASN A 114 -3.15 -12.37 14.25
C ASN A 114 -2.22 -13.18 13.32
N SER A 115 -1.27 -12.51 12.66
CA SER A 115 -0.20 -13.12 11.87
C SER A 115 0.95 -12.12 11.84
N TYR A 116 2.15 -12.57 12.19
CA TYR A 116 3.33 -11.72 12.22
C TYR A 116 3.92 -11.58 10.81
N PHE A 117 4.54 -10.43 10.54
CA PHE A 117 5.22 -10.21 9.26
C PHE A 117 6.56 -10.98 9.27
N SER A 118 6.79 -11.83 8.27
CA SER A 118 8.07 -12.55 8.12
C SER A 118 8.89 -11.96 6.98
N VAL A 119 10.19 -11.93 7.19
CA VAL A 119 11.21 -11.52 6.22
C VAL A 119 12.37 -12.52 6.26
N ARG A 120 13.31 -12.41 5.32
CA ARG A 120 14.44 -13.34 5.20
C ARG A 120 15.18 -13.55 6.53
N ASP A 121 15.35 -12.49 7.33
CA ASP A 121 16.12 -12.49 8.58
C ASP A 121 15.25 -12.51 9.85
N ALA A 122 13.93 -12.67 9.72
CA ALA A 122 13.01 -12.82 10.85
C ALA A 122 11.82 -13.71 10.44
N ASP A 123 11.90 -14.98 10.82
CA ASP A 123 10.87 -15.99 10.56
C ASP A 123 9.82 -15.96 11.66
N ASN A 124 8.63 -15.44 11.32
CA ASN A 124 7.48 -15.40 12.21
C ASN A 124 6.26 -16.11 11.58
N ASP A 125 6.49 -17.01 10.63
CA ASP A 125 5.43 -17.76 9.98
C ASP A 125 5.12 -19.09 10.70
N ASN A 126 4.08 -19.78 10.27
CA ASN A 126 3.59 -21.02 10.90
C ASN A 126 4.03 -22.26 10.11
N HIS A 127 5.11 -22.16 9.33
CA HIS A 127 5.69 -23.25 8.56
C HIS A 127 7.03 -23.70 9.18
N LYS A 128 7.47 -24.93 8.89
CA LYS A 128 8.75 -25.45 9.42
C LYS A 128 9.98 -24.81 8.79
N ALA A 129 9.81 -24.16 7.65
CA ALA A 129 10.85 -23.52 6.87
C ALA A 129 10.43 -22.09 6.57
N ASN A 130 11.39 -21.17 6.54
CA ASN A 130 11.15 -19.75 6.34
C ASN A 130 10.51 -19.47 4.96
N CYS A 131 9.23 -19.09 4.97
CA CYS A 131 8.49 -18.75 3.77
C CYS A 131 9.06 -17.51 3.07
N ALA A 132 9.54 -16.53 3.83
CA ALA A 132 10.11 -15.32 3.26
C ALA A 132 11.39 -15.59 2.46
N ASP A 133 12.23 -16.54 2.91
CA ASP A 133 13.37 -16.98 2.14
C ASP A 133 12.96 -17.87 0.95
N THR A 134 11.93 -18.70 1.09
CA THR A 134 11.43 -19.54 -0.01
C THR A 134 10.86 -18.70 -1.17
N PHE A 135 10.00 -17.73 -0.86
CA PHE A 135 9.30 -16.92 -1.86
C PHE A 135 10.00 -15.60 -2.19
N LYS A 136 11.18 -15.36 -1.60
CA LYS A 136 12.04 -14.18 -1.81
C LYS A 136 11.30 -12.86 -1.67
N ALA A 137 10.48 -12.74 -0.62
CA ALA A 137 9.64 -11.58 -0.34
C ALA A 137 9.37 -11.44 1.17
N GLY A 138 9.14 -10.21 1.65
CA GLY A 138 8.55 -9.98 2.98
C GLY A 138 7.02 -9.94 2.92
N TRP A 139 6.33 -10.64 3.82
CA TRP A 139 4.86 -10.74 3.84
C TRP A 139 4.31 -11.23 5.20
N TRP A 140 3.01 -11.12 5.41
CA TRP A 140 2.30 -11.84 6.48
C TRP A 140 2.04 -13.29 6.05
N PHE A 141 3.08 -14.13 6.09
CA PHE A 141 3.00 -15.55 5.70
C PHE A 141 2.25 -16.39 6.77
N ASN A 142 1.57 -17.47 6.35
CA ASN A 142 1.03 -18.47 7.27
C ASN A 142 1.74 -19.82 7.06
N ALA A 143 1.36 -20.61 6.06
CA ALA A 143 2.06 -21.85 5.69
C ALA A 143 1.88 -22.26 4.21
N CYS A 144 2.50 -21.64 3.21
CA CYS A 144 3.07 -20.29 3.17
C CYS A 144 2.03 -19.32 2.58
N ILE A 145 2.04 -19.06 1.27
CA ILE A 145 1.12 -18.10 0.59
C ILE A 145 0.65 -18.59 -0.79
N ASN A 146 -0.53 -18.13 -1.21
CA ASN A 146 -1.06 -18.27 -2.58
C ASN A 146 -0.96 -16.96 -3.40
N ARG A 147 -0.33 -15.92 -2.84
CA ARG A 147 -0.22 -14.58 -3.44
C ARG A 147 1.06 -13.92 -2.97
N ASN A 148 1.91 -13.51 -3.91
CA ASN A 148 3.20 -12.88 -3.62
C ASN A 148 3.28 -11.49 -4.26
N LEU A 149 2.61 -10.50 -3.65
CA LEU A 149 2.62 -9.12 -4.18
C LEU A 149 3.96 -8.40 -3.99
N ASN A 150 4.86 -8.98 -3.20
CA ASN A 150 6.22 -8.51 -2.97
C ASN A 150 7.28 -9.36 -3.72
N GLY A 151 6.84 -10.32 -4.54
CA GLY A 151 7.71 -11.18 -5.34
C GLY A 151 8.47 -10.43 -6.43
N LYS A 152 9.38 -11.14 -7.07
CA LYS A 152 10.21 -10.62 -8.16
C LYS A 152 9.34 -10.19 -9.35
N TYR A 153 9.54 -8.97 -9.81
CA TYR A 153 8.90 -8.51 -11.05
C TYR A 153 9.59 -9.16 -12.26
N ARG A 154 8.81 -9.63 -13.24
CA ARG A 154 9.33 -10.06 -14.54
C ARG A 154 8.45 -9.58 -15.69
N GLN A 155 9.07 -8.99 -16.71
CA GLN A 155 8.39 -8.65 -17.96
C GLN A 155 7.90 -9.90 -18.71
N ALA A 156 8.73 -10.95 -18.75
CA ALA A 156 8.36 -12.28 -19.24
C ALA A 156 8.28 -13.26 -18.06
N SER A 157 7.06 -13.64 -17.71
CA SER A 157 6.75 -14.59 -16.61
C SER A 157 7.35 -15.97 -16.88
N ARG A 158 7.99 -16.57 -15.87
CA ARG A 158 8.49 -17.96 -15.94
C ARG A 158 7.55 -18.98 -15.28
N LYS A 159 6.39 -18.53 -14.76
CA LYS A 159 5.45 -19.35 -13.98
C LYS A 159 6.08 -19.87 -12.68
N ASP A 160 6.85 -19.00 -12.02
CA ASP A 160 7.55 -19.29 -10.78
C ASP A 160 6.85 -18.59 -9.60
N SER A 161 6.75 -19.28 -8.46
CA SER A 161 6.10 -18.78 -7.26
C SER A 161 6.88 -17.64 -6.56
N THR A 162 8.15 -17.44 -6.90
CA THR A 162 8.91 -16.26 -6.44
C THR A 162 8.52 -14.96 -7.15
N GLU A 163 7.73 -15.03 -8.23
CA GLU A 163 7.33 -13.87 -9.02
C GLU A 163 6.16 -13.10 -8.39
N LEU A 164 6.04 -11.81 -8.76
CA LEU A 164 4.91 -10.95 -8.41
C LEU A 164 3.60 -11.58 -8.88
N SER A 165 2.86 -12.30 -8.03
CA SER A 165 1.79 -13.19 -8.51
C SER A 165 0.59 -13.26 -7.58
N TRP A 166 -0.56 -13.63 -8.13
CA TRP A 166 -1.81 -13.88 -7.41
C TRP A 166 -2.46 -15.13 -8.02
N TYR A 167 -2.28 -16.30 -7.39
CA TYR A 167 -2.55 -17.60 -8.01
C TYR A 167 -3.98 -17.71 -8.56
N HIS A 168 -5.00 -17.52 -7.71
CA HIS A 168 -6.42 -17.63 -8.10
C HIS A 168 -6.95 -16.54 -9.04
N TRP A 169 -6.14 -15.54 -9.42
CA TRP A 169 -6.57 -14.50 -10.39
C TRP A 169 -6.32 -14.95 -11.82
N GLY A 170 -5.37 -15.85 -12.05
CA GLY A 170 -5.07 -16.38 -13.37
C GLY A 170 -4.79 -17.88 -13.36
N ASP A 171 -5.24 -18.57 -12.30
CA ASP A 171 -4.97 -19.98 -11.96
C ASP A 171 -3.53 -20.42 -12.32
N SER A 172 -2.58 -19.52 -12.07
CA SER A 172 -1.18 -19.71 -12.45
C SER A 172 -0.26 -18.76 -11.68
N TRP A 173 0.99 -19.18 -11.51
CA TRP A 173 2.08 -18.39 -10.92
C TRP A 173 2.68 -17.39 -11.91
N ARG A 174 1.84 -16.72 -12.69
CA ARG A 174 2.31 -15.76 -13.70
C ARG A 174 2.56 -14.40 -13.06
N SER A 175 3.68 -13.76 -13.45
CA SER A 175 3.98 -12.41 -13.01
C SER A 175 2.90 -11.41 -13.46
N LEU A 176 2.36 -10.64 -12.52
CA LEU A 176 1.47 -9.52 -12.77
C LEU A 176 2.27 -8.35 -13.36
N LYS A 177 1.63 -7.54 -14.20
CA LYS A 177 2.26 -6.35 -14.79
C LYS A 177 2.41 -5.20 -13.79
N SER A 178 1.53 -5.15 -12.78
CA SER A 178 1.55 -4.14 -11.71
C SER A 178 0.74 -4.62 -10.52
N ALA A 179 1.02 -4.07 -9.34
CA ALA A 179 0.22 -4.25 -8.14
C ALA A 179 0.22 -2.96 -7.32
N LYS A 180 -0.89 -2.66 -6.65
CA LYS A 180 -1.03 -1.51 -5.76
C LYS A 180 -1.83 -1.94 -4.54
N MET A 181 -1.34 -1.67 -3.35
CA MET A 181 -2.09 -1.81 -2.10
C MET A 181 -2.35 -0.42 -1.53
N MET A 182 -3.58 -0.16 -1.10
CA MET A 182 -4.04 1.16 -0.69
C MET A 182 -4.93 1.09 0.54
N ILE A 183 -4.89 2.14 1.35
CA ILE A 183 -5.77 2.32 2.50
C ILE A 183 -6.49 3.67 2.41
N ARG A 184 -7.72 3.73 2.90
CA ARG A 184 -8.46 4.97 3.07
C ARG A 184 -9.29 4.87 4.33
N SER A 185 -9.40 5.98 5.06
CA SER A 185 -10.30 6.05 6.21
C SER A 185 -11.74 5.87 5.75
N VAL A 186 -12.46 4.94 6.37
CA VAL A 186 -13.92 4.83 6.20
C VAL A 186 -14.55 5.78 7.20
N GLN A 187 -15.43 6.67 6.74
CA GLN A 187 -16.32 7.39 7.64
C GLN A 187 -17.34 6.37 8.13
N ILE A 188 -17.24 5.95 9.38
CA ILE A 188 -18.29 5.18 10.03
C ILE A 188 -19.36 6.21 10.39
N ALA A 189 -20.49 6.15 9.68
CA ALA A 189 -21.69 6.93 9.96
C ALA A 189 -22.33 6.49 11.27
#